data_AF-A0A956QRV9-F1
#
_entry.id   AF-A0A956QRV9-F1
#
_cell.length_a   1.000
_cell.length_b   1.000
_cell.length_c   1.000
_cell.angle_alpha   90.00
_cell.angle_beta   90.00
_cell.angle_gamma   90.00
#
_symmetry.space_group_name_H-M   'P 1'
#
loop_
_entity.id
_entity.type
_entity.pdbx_description
1 polymer ?
#
loop_
_entity_poly.entity_id
_entity_poly.type
_entity_poly.pdbx_seq_one_letter_code
_entity_poly.pdbx_strand_id
1 'polypeptide(L)'
;LMWVFQHYVGQCYGIGLIYCYKRGYYLNNVEREIFRWFMHGLSIIVITRILCYREFSPYVYFETQVPFWGLPPFIAEMGQTFFIIMSVLFVGMIIRKYHRDGQLMPVPCLGVVLTVVGIGLSVGMASSMVWIYGPPFFHGSQYLAVSLGFYLKEKGIPEGMAVQHIWQEWFKPRALKYWAYTIVAGMFIYVVVPHFMMYFGFTFAMVASSIQACINFHHFCSDAAIWRLRDQRCREILIA
;
A
#
# COMPACT_ATOMS: atom_id res chain seq x y z
N LEU A 1 4.65 -1.05 -13.74
CA LEU A 1 5.13 -1.62 -12.44
C LEU A 1 5.81 -0.60 -11.54
N MET A 2 6.82 0.17 -11.99
CA MET A 2 7.56 1.09 -11.10
C MET A 2 6.66 2.12 -10.37
N TRP A 3 5.73 2.73 -11.10
CA TRP A 3 4.75 3.68 -10.54
C TRP A 3 3.78 3.05 -9.53
N VAL A 4 3.53 1.74 -9.66
CA VAL A 4 2.66 1.01 -8.73
C VAL A 4 3.29 0.96 -7.34
N PHE A 5 4.61 0.76 -7.25
CA PHE A 5 5.30 0.79 -5.95
C PHE A 5 5.30 2.18 -5.33
N GLN A 6 5.59 3.21 -6.13
CA GLN A 6 5.57 4.60 -5.68
C GLN A 6 4.19 5.01 -5.14
N HIS A 7 3.11 4.53 -5.78
CA HIS A 7 1.76 4.69 -5.27
C HIS A 7 1.56 4.02 -3.91
N TYR A 8 1.93 2.74 -3.76
CA TYR A 8 1.76 2.04 -2.48
C TYR A 8 2.54 2.69 -1.35
N VAL A 9 3.75 3.17 -1.62
CA VAL A 9 4.52 3.96 -0.64
C VAL A 9 3.76 5.23 -0.24
N GLY A 10 3.18 5.96 -1.19
CA GLY A 10 2.37 7.15 -0.91
C GLY A 10 1.11 6.83 -0.10
N GLN A 11 0.47 5.69 -0.36
CA GLN A 11 -0.68 5.22 0.42
C GLN A 11 -0.28 4.80 1.83
N CYS A 12 0.83 4.08 2.00
CA CYS A 12 1.38 3.70 3.30
C CYS A 12 1.63 4.92 4.18
N TYR A 13 2.15 6.00 3.58
CA TYR A 13 2.30 7.28 4.25
C TYR A 13 0.95 7.84 4.72
N GLY A 14 -0.06 7.89 3.85
CA GLY A 14 -1.40 8.37 4.20
C GLY A 14 -2.06 7.57 5.32
N ILE A 15 -2.03 6.24 5.24
CA ILE A 15 -2.57 5.33 6.27
C ILE A 15 -1.78 5.45 7.57
N GLY A 16 -0.45 5.56 7.50
CA GLY A 16 0.40 5.78 8.66
C GLY A 16 0.03 7.07 9.41
N LEU A 17 -0.25 8.16 8.67
CA LEU A 17 -0.76 9.39 9.26
C LEU A 17 -2.11 9.19 9.94
N ILE A 18 -3.05 8.47 9.32
CA ILE A 18 -4.36 8.17 9.94
C ILE A 18 -4.18 7.42 11.27
N TYR A 19 -3.32 6.40 11.31
CA TYR A 19 -3.02 5.69 12.57
C TYR A 19 -2.39 6.58 13.63
N CYS A 20 -1.51 7.49 13.22
CA CYS A 20 -0.95 8.51 14.11
C CYS A 20 -2.04 9.39 14.71
N TYR A 21 -2.92 9.98 13.88
CA TYR A 21 -4.02 10.83 14.34
C TYR A 21 -5.01 10.08 15.25
N LYS A 22 -5.42 8.86 14.91
CA LYS A 22 -6.35 8.05 15.72
C LYS A 22 -5.80 7.68 17.10
N ARG A 23 -4.48 7.76 17.30
CA ARG A 23 -3.82 7.45 18.58
C ARG A 23 -3.30 8.71 19.29
N GLY A 24 -3.70 9.90 18.84
CA GLY A 24 -3.25 11.17 19.43
C GLY A 24 -1.76 11.47 19.19
N TYR A 25 -1.11 10.78 18.25
CA TYR A 25 0.27 11.03 17.87
C TYR A 25 0.31 12.07 16.76
N TYR A 26 0.39 13.34 17.14
CA TYR A 26 0.35 14.44 16.17
C TYR A 26 1.75 14.78 15.64
N LEU A 27 1.88 14.74 14.31
CA LEU A 27 3.09 15.16 13.59
C LEU A 27 2.97 16.63 13.18
N ASN A 28 3.97 17.44 13.56
CA ASN A 28 4.11 18.80 13.07
C ASN A 28 4.52 18.81 11.58
N ASN A 29 4.61 20.00 10.97
CA ASN A 29 4.89 20.11 9.53
C ASN A 29 6.26 19.52 9.14
N VAL A 30 7.30 19.74 9.96
CA VAL A 30 8.65 19.20 9.69
C VAL A 30 8.67 17.69 9.85
N GLU A 31 8.10 17.17 10.93
CA GLU A 31 7.99 15.74 11.21
C GLU A 31 7.23 15.02 10.07
N ARG A 32 6.17 15.67 9.56
CA ARG A 32 5.37 15.16 8.44
C ARG A 32 6.12 15.14 7.12
N GLU A 33 6.94 16.14 6.83
CA GLU A 33 7.78 16.16 5.64
C GLU A 33 8.92 15.14 5.75
N ILE A 34 9.56 14.99 6.92
CA ILE A 34 10.58 13.94 7.15
C ILE A 34 9.98 12.56 6.86
N PHE A 35 8.79 12.27 7.41
CA PHE A 35 8.12 11.01 7.14
C PHE A 35 7.79 10.85 5.64
N ARG A 36 7.30 11.91 4.98
CA ARG A 36 7.00 11.86 3.53
C ARG A 36 8.24 11.56 2.69
N TRP A 37 9.34 12.26 2.95
CA TRP A 37 10.59 12.10 2.19
C TRP A 37 11.31 10.79 2.50
N PHE A 38 11.17 10.25 3.70
CA PHE A 38 11.59 8.87 4.00
C PHE A 38 10.85 7.86 3.13
N MET A 39 9.52 7.98 3.05
CA MET A 39 8.70 7.12 2.20
C MET A 39 9.08 7.30 0.72
N HIS A 40 9.19 8.53 0.21
CA HIS A 40 9.64 8.75 -1.16
C HIS A 40 11.08 8.28 -1.42
N GLY A 41 11.97 8.36 -0.44
CA GLY A 41 13.31 7.79 -0.51
C GLY A 41 13.28 6.29 -0.77
N LEU A 42 12.35 5.56 -0.15
CA LEU A 42 12.11 4.15 -0.42
C LEU A 42 11.66 3.91 -1.87
N SER A 43 10.79 4.77 -2.42
CA SER A 43 10.42 4.68 -3.85
C SER A 43 11.62 4.93 -4.76
N ILE A 44 12.42 5.94 -4.44
CA ILE A 44 13.59 6.34 -5.24
C ILE A 44 14.58 5.18 -5.30
N ILE A 45 15.03 4.63 -4.16
CA ILE A 45 16.01 3.53 -4.15
C ILE A 45 15.49 2.29 -4.91
N VAL A 46 14.20 1.99 -4.78
CA VAL A 46 13.59 0.82 -5.44
C VAL A 46 13.46 1.01 -6.95
N ILE A 47 13.11 2.21 -7.40
CA ILE A 47 13.01 2.51 -8.84
C ILE A 47 14.40 2.57 -9.46
N THR A 48 15.34 3.27 -8.82
CA THR A 48 16.69 3.42 -9.37
C THR A 48 17.42 2.08 -9.43
N ARG A 49 17.30 1.19 -8.42
CA ARG A 49 17.90 -0.16 -8.50
C ARG A 49 17.34 -0.99 -9.65
N ILE A 50 16.02 -0.91 -9.93
CA ILE A 50 15.36 -1.61 -11.04
C ILE A 50 15.88 -1.11 -12.40
N LEU A 51 16.16 0.19 -12.50
CA LEU A 51 16.62 0.84 -13.73
C LEU A 51 18.12 0.69 -13.97
N CYS A 52 18.93 0.61 -12.91
CA CYS A 52 20.39 0.59 -13.00
C CYS A 52 20.98 -0.84 -12.96
N TYR A 53 20.34 -1.80 -12.28
CA TYR A 53 20.88 -3.14 -12.10
C TYR A 53 19.92 -4.21 -12.64
N ARG A 54 20.46 -5.13 -13.45
CA ARG A 54 19.65 -6.13 -14.15
C ARG A 54 19.07 -7.17 -13.19
N GLU A 55 19.73 -7.47 -12.08
CA GLU A 55 19.24 -8.45 -11.09
C GLU A 55 17.93 -8.04 -10.40
N PHE A 56 17.61 -6.74 -10.36
CA PHE A 56 16.36 -6.24 -9.75
C PHE A 56 15.26 -5.97 -10.78
N SER A 57 15.58 -6.04 -12.08
CA SER A 57 14.64 -5.70 -13.15
C SER A 57 13.80 -6.93 -13.54
N PRO A 58 12.46 -6.83 -13.59
CA PRO A 58 11.63 -7.94 -14.05
C PRO A 58 11.94 -8.26 -15.52
N TYR A 59 12.07 -9.54 -15.85
CA TYR A 59 12.35 -9.98 -17.23
C TYR A 59 11.08 -10.04 -18.07
N VAL A 60 10.01 -10.58 -17.48
CA VAL A 60 8.74 -10.85 -18.16
C VAL A 60 7.60 -10.40 -17.26
N TYR A 61 6.60 -9.75 -17.85
CA TYR A 61 5.34 -9.41 -17.21
C TYR A 61 4.20 -9.92 -18.09
N PHE A 62 3.46 -10.93 -17.62
CA PHE A 62 2.41 -11.61 -18.41
C PHE A 62 2.86 -11.91 -19.84
N GLU A 63 3.92 -12.71 -19.98
CA GLU A 63 4.53 -13.12 -21.26
C GLU A 63 5.18 -12.00 -22.08
N THR A 64 5.03 -10.74 -21.66
CA THR A 64 5.63 -9.58 -22.33
C THR A 64 7.03 -9.32 -21.78
N GLN A 65 8.03 -9.25 -22.66
CA GLN A 65 9.40 -8.88 -22.30
C GLN A 65 9.44 -7.42 -21.83
N VAL A 66 10.01 -7.18 -20.65
CA VAL A 66 10.12 -5.83 -20.09
C VAL A 66 11.51 -5.26 -20.43
N PRO A 67 11.59 -4.05 -21.02
CA PRO A 67 12.87 -3.45 -21.36
C PRO A 67 13.66 -3.11 -20.10
N PHE A 68 14.98 -3.35 -20.16
CA PHE A 68 15.93 -2.88 -19.16
C PHE A 68 16.67 -1.65 -19.68
N TRP A 69 16.65 -0.58 -18.90
CA TRP A 69 17.18 0.71 -19.31
C TRP A 69 18.68 0.85 -19.11
N GLY A 70 19.29 0.06 -18.21
CA GLY A 70 20.74 0.06 -18.01
C GLY A 70 21.30 1.42 -17.59
N LEU A 71 20.59 2.14 -16.73
CA LEU A 71 21.02 3.46 -16.28
C LEU A 71 22.34 3.39 -15.48
N PRO A 72 23.15 4.46 -15.46
CA PRO A 72 24.42 4.47 -14.75
C PRO A 72 24.28 4.13 -13.25
N PRO A 73 25.15 3.26 -12.68
CA PRO A 73 25.07 2.82 -11.29
C PRO A 73 25.05 3.95 -10.25
N PHE A 74 25.73 5.06 -10.53
CA PHE A 74 25.77 6.20 -9.61
C PHE A 74 24.37 6.77 -9.29
N ILE A 75 23.38 6.60 -10.17
CA ILE A 75 22.00 7.05 -9.94
C ILE A 75 21.36 6.21 -8.81
N ALA A 76 21.63 4.90 -8.78
CA ALA A 76 21.18 4.04 -7.69
C ALA A 76 21.89 4.37 -6.37
N GLU A 77 23.19 4.66 -6.41
CA GLU A 77 23.99 5.07 -5.24
C GLU A 77 23.48 6.40 -4.65
N MET A 78 23.13 7.37 -5.50
CA MET A 78 22.48 8.62 -5.07
C MET A 78 21.14 8.35 -4.39
N GLY A 79 20.31 7.48 -4.98
CA GLY A 79 19.03 7.08 -4.39
C GLY A 79 19.18 6.37 -3.05
N GLN A 80 20.18 5.50 -2.91
CA GLN A 80 20.51 4.82 -1.67
C GLN A 80 21.00 5.80 -0.59
N THR A 81 21.89 6.72 -0.95
CA THR A 81 22.40 7.76 -0.05
C THR A 81 21.25 8.61 0.47
N PHE A 82 20.35 9.06 -0.42
CA PHE A 82 19.16 9.80 -0.04
C PHE A 82 18.26 9.02 0.91
N PHE A 83 18.00 7.74 0.63
CA PHE A 83 17.19 6.89 1.50
C PHE A 83 17.82 6.69 2.89
N ILE A 84 19.14 6.51 2.97
CA ILE A 84 19.87 6.37 4.25
C ILE A 84 19.73 7.65 5.07
N ILE A 85 19.99 8.82 4.46
CA ILE A 85 19.86 10.12 5.14
C ILE A 85 18.44 10.29 5.68
N MET A 86 17.43 10.03 4.85
CA MET A 86 16.04 10.16 5.27
C MET A 86 15.63 9.13 6.34
N SER A 87 16.20 7.92 6.31
CA SER A 87 15.97 6.91 7.35
C SER A 87 16.53 7.35 8.70
N VAL A 88 17.75 7.91 8.71
CA VAL A 88 18.36 8.47 9.93
C VAL A 88 17.52 9.62 10.47
N LEU A 89 17.06 10.53 9.60
CA LEU A 89 16.19 11.64 10.01
C LEU A 89 14.85 11.14 10.57
N PHE A 90 14.24 10.12 9.94
CA PHE A 90 12.97 9.54 10.40
C PHE A 90 13.10 8.85 11.76
N VAL A 91 14.14 8.04 11.95
CA VAL A 91 14.43 7.38 13.24
C VAL A 91 14.76 8.43 14.31
N GLY A 92 15.62 9.40 13.99
CA GLY A 92 15.97 10.51 14.89
C GLY A 92 14.75 11.33 15.30
N MET A 93 13.81 11.56 14.39
CA MET A 93 12.53 12.20 14.66
C MET A 93 11.68 11.40 15.68
N ILE A 94 11.54 10.09 15.49
CA ILE A 94 10.79 9.22 16.41
C ILE A 94 11.44 9.24 17.80
N ILE A 95 12.77 9.09 17.88
CA ILE A 95 13.52 9.10 19.15
C ILE A 95 13.38 10.45 19.85
N ARG A 96 13.56 11.56 19.13
CA ARG A 96 13.38 12.92 19.68
C ARG A 96 11.98 13.10 20.24
N LYS A 97 10.95 12.63 19.52
CA LYS A 97 9.56 12.76 19.94
C LYS A 97 9.25 11.89 21.16
N TYR A 98 9.83 10.70 21.25
CA TYR A 98 9.75 9.86 22.45
C TYR A 98 10.34 10.57 23.68
N HIS A 99 11.52 11.18 23.55
CA HIS A 99 12.14 11.89 24.67
C HIS A 99 11.41 13.19 25.06
N ARG A 100 10.86 13.93 24.09
CA ARG A 100 10.15 15.20 24.35
C ARG A 100 8.75 14.97 24.91
N ASP A 101 8.00 14.05 24.30
CA ASP A 101 6.55 13.89 24.52
C ASP A 101 6.19 12.61 25.30
N GLY A 102 7.14 11.70 25.52
CA GLY A 102 6.87 10.37 26.10
C GLY A 102 6.07 9.45 25.17
N GLN A 103 5.93 9.80 23.89
CA GLN A 103 5.08 9.09 22.94
C GLN A 103 5.89 8.32 21.89
N LEU A 104 5.54 7.05 21.69
CA LEU A 104 6.02 6.25 20.57
C LEU A 104 5.08 6.34 19.38
N MET A 105 5.65 6.23 18.17
CA MET A 105 4.84 6.12 16.96
C MET A 105 3.96 4.86 17.06
N PRO A 106 2.66 4.92 16.69
CA PRO A 106 1.77 3.79 16.85
C PRO A 106 2.26 2.53 16.13
N VAL A 107 2.18 1.38 16.81
CA VAL A 107 2.58 0.07 16.25
C VAL A 107 1.95 -0.22 14.87
N PRO A 108 0.66 0.08 14.61
CA PRO A 108 0.09 -0.10 13.27
C PRO A 108 0.77 0.75 12.18
N CYS A 109 1.21 1.96 12.52
CA CYS A 109 1.96 2.81 11.59
C CYS A 109 3.34 2.20 11.29
N LEU A 110 4.06 1.78 12.34
CA LEU A 110 5.35 1.09 12.17
C LEU A 110 5.20 -0.21 11.39
N GLY A 111 4.14 -0.99 11.63
CA GLY A 111 3.83 -2.21 10.89
C GLY A 111 3.68 -1.94 9.40
N VAL A 112 2.87 -0.95 9.02
CA VAL A 112 2.68 -0.56 7.61
C VAL A 112 4.00 -0.12 6.96
N VAL A 113 4.79 0.69 7.66
CA VAL A 113 6.10 1.15 7.18
C VAL A 113 7.08 -0.02 7.00
N LEU A 114 7.19 -0.89 8.00
CA LEU A 114 8.09 -2.04 7.94
C LEU A 114 7.68 -3.03 6.84
N THR A 115 6.38 -3.23 6.62
CA THR A 115 5.91 -4.09 5.52
C THR A 115 6.33 -3.52 4.16
N VAL A 116 6.10 -2.23 3.89
CA VAL A 116 6.48 -1.67 2.58
C VAL A 116 8.00 -1.58 2.39
N VAL A 117 8.76 -1.34 3.46
CA VAL A 117 10.23 -1.43 3.44
C VAL A 117 10.69 -2.85 3.13
N GLY A 118 10.11 -3.86 3.79
CA GLY A 118 10.44 -5.27 3.55
C GLY A 118 10.11 -5.71 2.13
N ILE A 119 8.96 -5.30 1.59
CA ILE A 119 8.59 -5.51 0.19
C ILE A 119 9.59 -4.82 -0.73
N GLY A 120 9.83 -3.53 -0.50
CA GLY A 120 10.68 -2.69 -1.32
C GLY A 120 12.13 -3.15 -1.37
N LEU A 121 12.70 -3.61 -0.25
CA LEU A 121 14.10 -4.03 -0.16
C LEU A 121 14.30 -5.54 -0.37
N SER A 122 13.23 -6.31 -0.62
CA SER A 122 13.34 -7.74 -0.93
C SER A 122 14.22 -8.00 -2.16
N VAL A 123 14.94 -9.12 -2.13
CA VAL A 123 15.87 -9.60 -3.18
C VAL A 123 15.66 -11.10 -3.45
N GLY A 124 16.16 -11.58 -4.59
CA GLY A 124 16.12 -13.01 -4.95
C GLY A 124 14.71 -13.57 -5.14
N MET A 125 14.51 -14.84 -4.80
CA MET A 125 13.24 -15.56 -4.99
C MET A 125 12.07 -14.95 -4.18
N ALA A 126 12.40 -14.37 -3.02
CA ALA A 126 11.47 -13.56 -2.23
C ALA A 126 10.98 -12.36 -3.05
N SER A 127 11.84 -11.70 -3.83
CA SER A 127 11.46 -10.55 -4.66
C SER A 127 10.36 -10.89 -5.66
N SER A 128 10.48 -11.96 -6.45
CA SER A 128 9.45 -12.30 -7.46
C SER A 128 8.05 -12.56 -6.87
N MET A 129 7.97 -13.32 -5.77
CA MET A 129 6.68 -13.62 -5.13
C MET A 129 6.16 -12.42 -4.32
N VAL A 130 7.04 -11.73 -3.61
CA VAL A 130 6.68 -10.56 -2.81
C VAL A 130 6.24 -9.42 -3.72
N TRP A 131 6.81 -9.23 -4.90
CA TRP A 131 6.38 -8.17 -5.81
C TRP A 131 5.08 -8.48 -6.56
N ILE A 132 4.80 -9.75 -6.84
CA ILE A 132 3.55 -10.17 -7.48
C ILE A 132 2.39 -10.15 -6.47
N TYR A 133 2.60 -10.67 -5.26
CA TYR A 133 1.52 -10.88 -4.28
C TYR A 133 1.55 -9.89 -3.12
N GLY A 134 2.73 -9.46 -2.68
CA GLY A 134 2.91 -8.62 -1.49
C GLY A 134 2.17 -7.30 -1.61
N PRO A 135 2.43 -6.45 -2.60
CA PRO A 135 1.72 -5.20 -2.75
C PRO A 135 0.20 -5.38 -2.93
N PRO A 136 -0.32 -6.25 -3.82
CA PRO A 136 -1.76 -6.45 -3.94
C PRO A 136 -2.42 -7.00 -2.68
N PHE A 137 -1.77 -7.92 -1.96
CA PHE A 137 -2.28 -8.46 -0.70
C PHE A 137 -2.29 -7.41 0.39
N PHE A 138 -1.17 -6.71 0.58
CA PHE A 138 -1.03 -5.67 1.57
C PHE A 138 -2.05 -4.56 1.33
N HIS A 139 -2.15 -4.11 0.09
CA HIS A 139 -3.10 -3.10 -0.34
C HIS A 139 -4.57 -3.56 -0.21
N GLY A 140 -4.87 -4.77 -0.68
CA GLY A 140 -6.21 -5.36 -0.60
C GLY A 140 -6.67 -5.56 0.84
N SER A 141 -5.77 -5.95 1.74
CA SER A 141 -6.09 -6.10 3.16
C SER A 141 -6.43 -4.78 3.84
N GLN A 142 -5.76 -3.68 3.50
CA GLN A 142 -6.08 -2.34 3.98
C GLN A 142 -7.48 -1.89 3.52
N TYR A 143 -7.79 -2.14 2.25
CA TYR A 143 -9.11 -1.81 1.69
C TYR A 143 -10.21 -2.67 2.29
N LEU A 144 -9.97 -3.96 2.48
CA LEU A 144 -10.92 -4.85 3.14
C LEU A 144 -11.18 -4.39 4.58
N ALA A 145 -10.14 -4.01 5.31
CA ALA A 145 -10.27 -3.47 6.67
C ALA A 145 -11.14 -2.21 6.72
N VAL A 146 -10.88 -1.25 5.83
CA VAL A 146 -11.60 0.02 5.79
C VAL A 146 -13.05 -0.17 5.32
N SER A 147 -13.26 -0.88 4.21
CA SER A 147 -14.59 -1.13 3.64
C SER A 147 -15.47 -1.97 4.57
N LEU A 148 -14.90 -2.98 5.23
CA LEU A 148 -15.61 -3.74 6.25
C LEU A 148 -15.97 -2.88 7.46
N GLY A 149 -15.06 -2.00 7.89
CA GLY A 149 -15.33 -1.04 8.95
C GLY A 149 -16.56 -0.17 8.65
N PHE A 150 -16.66 0.34 7.41
CA PHE A 150 -17.84 1.08 6.96
C PHE A 150 -19.10 0.23 6.90
N TYR A 151 -19.01 -0.96 6.29
CA TYR A 151 -20.13 -1.87 6.17
C TYR A 151 -20.72 -2.23 7.55
N LEU A 152 -19.86 -2.52 8.53
CA LEU A 152 -20.30 -2.82 9.89
C LEU A 152 -20.94 -1.59 10.54
N LYS A 153 -20.35 -0.40 10.39
CA LYS A 153 -20.90 0.86 10.93
C LYS A 153 -22.29 1.15 10.38
N GLU A 154 -22.50 1.02 9.06
CA GLU A 154 -23.82 1.22 8.43
C GLU A 154 -24.86 0.19 8.86
N LYS A 155 -24.43 -1.04 9.18
CA LYS A 155 -25.32 -2.11 9.65
C LYS A 155 -25.54 -2.11 11.16
N GLY A 156 -25.05 -1.08 11.86
CA GLY A 156 -25.31 -0.84 13.28
C GLY A 156 -24.35 -1.61 14.20
N ILE A 157 -23.08 -1.17 14.27
CA ILE A 157 -22.26 -1.50 15.44
C ILE A 157 -22.93 -0.84 16.66
N PRO A 158 -23.14 -1.57 17.77
CA PRO A 158 -23.69 -0.98 19.00
C PRO A 158 -22.94 0.30 19.38
N GLU A 159 -23.67 1.40 19.55
CA GLU A 159 -23.09 2.68 19.99
C GLU A 159 -22.36 2.48 21.33
N GLY A 160 -21.13 2.99 21.43
CA GLY A 160 -20.30 2.83 22.62
C GLY A 160 -19.56 1.50 22.74
N MET A 161 -19.60 0.62 21.73
CA MET A 161 -18.77 -0.59 21.71
C MET A 161 -17.28 -0.20 21.84
N ALA A 162 -16.61 -0.72 22.86
CA ALA A 162 -15.19 -0.47 23.03
C ALA A 162 -14.40 -1.00 21.82
N VAL A 163 -13.43 -0.22 21.35
CA VAL A 163 -12.62 -0.52 20.13
C VAL A 163 -12.02 -1.93 20.16
N GLN A 164 -11.70 -2.44 21.34
CA GLN A 164 -11.18 -3.78 21.58
C GLN A 164 -12.15 -4.93 21.28
N HIS A 165 -13.45 -4.66 21.08
CA HIS A 165 -14.43 -5.68 20.69
C HIS A 165 -14.79 -5.62 19.20
N ILE A 166 -14.41 -4.55 18.49
CA ILE A 166 -14.72 -4.38 17.06
C ILE A 166 -14.10 -5.51 16.22
N TRP A 167 -12.92 -6.02 16.58
CA TRP A 167 -12.30 -7.13 15.85
C TRP A 167 -13.13 -8.42 15.92
N GLN A 168 -13.93 -8.62 16.96
CA GLN A 168 -14.80 -9.80 17.09
C GLN A 168 -15.95 -9.74 16.08
N GLU A 169 -16.43 -8.54 15.74
CA GLU A 169 -17.45 -8.34 14.71
C GLU A 169 -16.97 -8.77 13.31
N TRP A 170 -15.66 -8.74 13.05
CA TRP A 170 -15.09 -9.09 11.75
C TRP A 170 -15.23 -10.58 11.42
N PHE A 171 -15.35 -11.42 12.44
CA PHE A 171 -15.49 -12.87 12.29
C PHE A 171 -16.95 -13.35 12.41
N LYS A 172 -17.91 -12.44 12.59
CA LYS A 172 -19.33 -12.81 12.60
C LYS A 172 -19.82 -13.16 11.19
N PRO A 173 -20.89 -13.98 11.07
CA PRO A 173 -21.41 -14.43 9.77
C PRO A 173 -21.70 -13.29 8.78
N ARG A 174 -22.12 -12.12 9.26
CA ARG A 174 -22.39 -10.94 8.42
C ARG A 174 -21.12 -10.38 7.78
N ALA A 175 -20.03 -10.28 8.55
CA ALA A 175 -18.74 -9.82 8.05
C ALA A 175 -18.12 -10.88 7.13
N LEU A 176 -18.16 -12.16 7.50
CA LEU A 176 -17.68 -13.26 6.65
C LEU A 176 -18.43 -13.32 5.32
N LYS A 177 -19.74 -13.06 5.31
CA LYS A 177 -20.53 -12.96 4.08
C LYS A 177 -20.04 -11.80 3.19
N TYR A 178 -19.71 -10.65 3.77
CA TYR A 178 -19.11 -9.54 3.03
C TYR A 178 -17.73 -9.90 2.46
N TRP A 179 -16.87 -10.56 3.25
CA TRP A 179 -15.57 -11.05 2.78
C TRP A 179 -15.73 -11.99 1.60
N ALA A 180 -16.65 -12.96 1.71
CA ALA A 180 -16.94 -13.91 0.66
C ALA A 180 -17.41 -13.19 -0.62
N TYR A 181 -18.29 -12.20 -0.52
CA TYR A 181 -18.71 -11.42 -1.70
C TYR A 181 -17.54 -10.71 -2.37
N THR A 182 -16.70 -10.02 -1.60
CA THR A 182 -15.55 -9.29 -2.16
C THR A 182 -14.53 -10.22 -2.80
N ILE A 183 -14.24 -11.36 -2.16
CA ILE A 183 -13.30 -12.37 -2.68
C ILE A 183 -13.85 -13.02 -3.94
N VAL A 184 -15.12 -13.45 -3.93
CA VAL A 184 -15.76 -14.10 -5.09
C VAL A 184 -15.88 -13.14 -6.25
N ALA A 185 -16.25 -11.88 -6.01
CA ALA A 185 -16.28 -10.85 -7.04
C ALA A 185 -14.88 -10.62 -7.65
N GLY A 186 -13.84 -10.55 -6.81
CA GLY A 186 -12.45 -10.46 -7.26
C GLY A 186 -12.03 -11.67 -8.11
N MET A 187 -12.32 -12.89 -7.65
CA MET A 187 -12.03 -14.12 -8.40
C MET A 187 -12.78 -14.16 -9.74
N PHE A 188 -14.04 -13.74 -9.76
CA PHE A 188 -14.82 -13.68 -10.99
C PHE A 188 -14.17 -12.73 -12.00
N ILE A 189 -13.81 -11.52 -11.57
CA ILE A 189 -13.22 -10.50 -12.43
C ILE A 189 -11.81 -10.89 -12.92
N TYR A 190 -10.95 -11.40 -12.04
CA TYR A 190 -9.54 -11.64 -12.38
C TYR A 190 -9.21 -13.04 -12.86
N VAL A 191 -10.12 -14.02 -12.69
CA VAL A 191 -9.89 -15.41 -13.12
C VAL A 191 -10.96 -15.83 -14.11
N VAL A 192 -12.24 -15.73 -13.75
CA VAL A 192 -13.33 -16.27 -14.59
C VAL A 192 -13.47 -15.48 -15.88
N VAL A 193 -13.49 -14.16 -15.84
CA VAL A 193 -13.62 -13.32 -17.04
C VAL A 193 -12.45 -13.55 -18.02
N PRO A 194 -11.17 -13.52 -17.61
CA PRO A 194 -10.07 -13.86 -18.51
C PRO A 194 -10.19 -15.26 -19.16
N HIS A 195 -10.53 -16.30 -18.38
CA HIS A 195 -10.71 -17.64 -18.94
C HIS A 195 -11.89 -17.72 -19.90
N PHE A 196 -13.00 -17.05 -19.58
CA PHE A 196 -14.16 -16.99 -20.45
C PHE A 196 -13.83 -16.31 -21.79
N MET A 197 -13.04 -15.24 -21.75
CA MET A 197 -12.63 -14.53 -22.95
C MET A 197 -11.69 -15.34 -23.85
N MET A 198 -11.03 -16.38 -23.33
CA MET A 198 -10.23 -17.29 -24.15
C MET A 198 -11.08 -18.07 -25.16
N TYR A 199 -12.37 -18.31 -24.88
CA TYR A 199 -13.30 -18.93 -25.85
C TYR A 199 -13.55 -18.05 -27.09
N PHE A 200 -13.22 -16.76 -27.03
CA PHE A 200 -13.33 -15.81 -28.14
C PHE A 200 -11.99 -15.59 -28.87
N GLY A 201 -10.96 -16.39 -28.56
CA GLY A 201 -9.65 -16.32 -29.21
C GLY A 201 -8.68 -15.31 -28.57
N PHE A 202 -9.03 -14.72 -27.43
CA PHE A 202 -8.12 -13.85 -26.67
C PHE A 202 -7.17 -14.67 -25.78
N THR A 203 -5.96 -14.14 -25.53
CA THR A 203 -5.05 -14.76 -24.55
C THR A 203 -5.39 -14.33 -23.13
N PHE A 204 -5.17 -15.22 -22.15
CA PHE A 204 -5.37 -14.89 -20.73
C PHE A 204 -4.58 -13.63 -20.34
N ALA A 205 -3.31 -13.58 -20.74
CA ALA A 205 -2.41 -12.46 -20.47
C ALA A 205 -2.97 -11.11 -20.95
N MET A 206 -3.53 -11.06 -22.16
CA MET A 206 -4.09 -9.82 -22.71
C MET A 206 -5.32 -9.36 -21.91
N VAL A 207 -6.24 -10.28 -21.61
CA VAL A 207 -7.49 -9.94 -20.91
C VAL A 207 -7.20 -9.57 -19.46
N ALA A 208 -6.39 -10.36 -18.76
CA ALA A 208 -5.99 -10.10 -17.38
C ALA A 208 -5.23 -8.77 -17.24
N SER A 209 -4.30 -8.47 -18.16
CA SER A 209 -3.58 -7.19 -18.17
C SER A 209 -4.50 -6.00 -18.46
N SER A 210 -5.48 -6.17 -19.35
CA SER A 210 -6.46 -5.11 -19.67
C SER A 210 -7.35 -4.81 -18.47
N ILE A 211 -7.89 -5.85 -17.82
CA ILE A 211 -8.69 -5.72 -16.59
C ILE A 211 -7.85 -5.06 -15.48
N GLN A 212 -6.63 -5.54 -15.28
CA GLN A 212 -5.71 -4.98 -14.29
C GLN A 212 -5.40 -3.51 -14.59
N ALA A 213 -5.21 -3.11 -15.84
CA ALA A 213 -4.99 -1.72 -16.22
C ALA A 213 -6.21 -0.84 -15.92
N CYS A 214 -7.41 -1.27 -16.31
CA CYS A 214 -8.66 -0.54 -16.04
C CYS A 214 -8.90 -0.38 -14.54
N ILE A 215 -8.76 -1.46 -13.77
CA ILE A 215 -9.00 -1.42 -12.32
C ILE A 215 -7.92 -0.60 -11.62
N ASN A 216 -6.64 -0.73 -12.00
CA ASN A 216 -5.59 0.11 -11.43
C ASN A 216 -5.83 1.59 -11.73
N PHE A 217 -6.27 1.95 -12.93
CA PHE A 217 -6.58 3.34 -13.26
C PHE A 217 -7.72 3.88 -12.41
N HIS A 218 -8.84 3.15 -12.34
CA HIS A 218 -9.97 3.49 -11.47
C HIS A 218 -9.53 3.61 -10.01
N HIS A 219 -8.70 2.66 -9.56
CA HIS A 219 -8.14 2.63 -8.23
C HIS A 219 -7.28 3.86 -7.92
N PHE A 220 -6.35 4.26 -8.80
CA PHE A 220 -5.55 5.48 -8.62
C PHE A 220 -6.43 6.73 -8.50
N CYS A 221 -7.48 6.84 -9.31
CA CYS A 221 -8.42 7.95 -9.24
C CYS A 221 -9.17 7.98 -7.90
N SER A 222 -9.68 6.83 -7.45
CA SER A 222 -10.37 6.70 -6.17
C SER A 222 -9.45 6.99 -4.98
N ASP A 223 -8.20 6.51 -5.01
CA ASP A 223 -7.19 6.77 -3.99
C ASP A 223 -6.83 8.24 -3.86
N ALA A 224 -6.72 8.94 -4.99
CA ALA A 224 -6.47 10.37 -5.00
C ALA A 224 -7.61 11.17 -4.34
N ALA A 225 -8.85 10.65 -4.38
CA ALA A 225 -9.99 11.25 -3.72
C ALA A 225 -10.05 10.88 -2.21
N ILE A 226 -9.87 9.60 -1.87
CA ILE A 226 -10.03 9.08 -0.51
C ILE A 226 -8.87 9.50 0.40
N TRP A 227 -7.62 9.23 0.00
CA TRP A 227 -6.47 9.33 0.91
C TRP A 227 -5.90 10.73 1.05
N ARG A 228 -6.23 11.63 0.13
CA ARG A 228 -5.78 13.04 0.25
C ARG A 228 -6.50 13.78 1.37
N LEU A 229 -7.59 13.22 1.93
CA LEU A 229 -8.40 13.81 3.02
C LEU A 229 -8.75 15.29 2.77
N ARG A 230 -8.76 15.71 1.49
CA ARG A 230 -9.09 17.08 1.06
C ARG A 230 -10.57 17.33 1.20
N ASP A 231 -11.37 16.30 0.95
CA ASP A 231 -12.79 16.31 1.22
C ASP A 231 -13.02 16.14 2.72
N GLN A 232 -13.65 17.16 3.32
CA GLN A 232 -14.04 17.20 4.71
C GLN A 232 -14.92 15.99 5.08
N ARG A 233 -15.84 15.57 4.20
CA ARG A 233 -16.73 14.44 4.43
C ARG A 233 -15.94 13.14 4.55
N CYS A 234 -15.02 12.88 3.63
CA CYS A 234 -14.12 11.72 3.70
C CYS A 234 -13.26 11.76 4.97
N ARG A 235 -12.79 12.95 5.36
CA ARG A 235 -11.98 13.13 6.56
C ARG A 235 -12.74 12.81 7.84
N GLU A 236 -13.96 13.32 7.98
CA GLU A 236 -14.83 13.03 9.12
C GLU A 236 -15.13 11.54 9.21
N ILE A 237 -15.44 10.92 8.07
CA ILE A 237 -15.76 9.51 7.98
C ILE A 237 -14.56 8.60 8.34
N LEU A 238 -13.34 8.97 7.92
CA LEU A 238 -12.12 8.16 8.12
C LEU A 238 -11.42 8.42 9.46
N ILE A 239 -11.49 9.64 10.01
CA ILE A 239 -10.80 10.03 11.25
C ILE A 239 -11.67 9.83 12.49
N ALA A 240 -13.00 9.94 12.37
CA ALA A 240 -13.93 9.57 13.46
C ALA A 240 -13.73 8.13 13.94
#